data_AF-A0A1I5ZT10-F1
#
_entry.id   AF-A0A1I5ZT10-F1
#
_cell.length_a   1.000
_cell.length_b   1.000
_cell.length_c   1.000
_cell.angle_alpha   90.00
_cell.angle_beta   90.00
_cell.angle_gamma   90.00
#
_symmetry.space_group_name_H-M   'P 1'
#
loop_
_entity.id
_entity.type
_entity.pdbx_description
1 polymer ?
#
loop_
_entity_poly.entity_id
_entity_poly.type
_entity_poly.pdbx_seq_one_letter_code
_entity_poly.pdbx_strand_id
1 'polypeptide(L)'
;MPTTNLPAIRLRRPAWNRGRIVGQKRPLLPKDVWAIRVRLEIANRIRDLALFNTAIDSKLRGCDLVSLKVADVFAAGQVKERTSINQSKTRQPVRFEITEGTRRSIAAWLQDPAMIGSEYLWPGRFHERLHISTRQYARLVRDWVTSVGLEPSAYGTHSMRRTKVAQIYRKTGNLRAVQLLLGHTKMDSTVRYLGVELEDALAISEAVEM
;
A
#
# COMPACT_ATOMS: atom_id res chain seq x y z
N MET A 1 -5.51 -39.42 31.02
CA MET A 1 -6.54 -38.35 31.06
C MET A 1 -6.39 -37.52 29.79
N PRO A 2 -7.31 -37.61 28.81
CA PRO A 2 -7.21 -36.79 27.59
C PRO A 2 -7.63 -35.35 27.91
N THR A 3 -6.75 -34.39 27.64
CA THR A 3 -7.05 -32.95 27.74
C THR A 3 -8.02 -32.56 26.62
N THR A 4 -9.28 -32.34 26.97
CA THR A 4 -10.30 -31.80 26.08
C THR A 4 -9.90 -30.38 25.68
N ASN A 5 -9.48 -30.18 24.43
CA ASN A 5 -9.27 -28.85 23.87
C ASN A 5 -10.63 -28.14 23.74
N LEU A 6 -11.00 -27.36 24.75
CA LEU A 6 -12.15 -26.48 24.70
C LEU A 6 -11.92 -25.42 23.61
N PRO A 7 -12.91 -25.17 22.73
CA PRO A 7 -12.75 -24.16 21.69
C PRO A 7 -12.54 -22.79 22.34
N ALA A 8 -11.45 -22.11 21.98
CA ALA A 8 -11.15 -20.77 22.47
C ALA A 8 -12.29 -19.81 22.05
N ILE A 9 -13.17 -19.48 22.98
CA ILE A 9 -14.22 -18.47 22.80
C ILE A 9 -13.51 -17.11 22.68
N ARG A 10 -13.25 -16.69 21.44
CA ARG A 10 -12.74 -15.34 21.17
C ARG A 10 -13.89 -14.35 21.37
N LEU A 11 -13.86 -13.65 22.50
CA LEU A 11 -14.71 -12.48 22.74
C LEU A 11 -14.62 -11.55 21.52
N ARG A 12 -15.73 -11.37 20.80
CA ARG A 12 -15.83 -10.38 19.72
C ARG A 12 -15.71 -8.99 20.34
N ARG A 13 -14.48 -8.49 20.44
CA ARG A 13 -14.24 -7.12 20.88
C ARG A 13 -14.90 -6.17 19.88
N PRO A 14 -15.71 -5.21 20.35
CA PRO A 14 -16.25 -4.17 19.47
C PRO A 14 -15.07 -3.47 18.78
N ALA A 15 -15.27 -3.12 17.50
CA ALA A 15 -14.26 -2.39 16.76
C ALA A 15 -13.92 -1.08 17.49
N TRP A 16 -12.63 -0.75 17.65
CA TRP A 16 -12.15 0.41 18.41
C TRP A 16 -12.72 1.76 17.92
N ASN A 17 -13.22 1.77 16.69
CA ASN A 17 -13.81 2.91 16.01
C ASN A 17 -15.34 2.88 15.95
N ARG A 18 -16.01 1.96 16.66
CA ARG A 18 -17.47 1.96 16.75
C ARG A 18 -17.94 3.31 17.31
N GLY A 19 -18.71 4.06 16.51
CA GLY A 19 -19.21 5.39 16.86
C GLY A 19 -18.21 6.55 16.69
N ARG A 20 -17.00 6.33 16.14
CA ARG A 20 -16.03 7.39 15.87
C ARG A 20 -15.99 7.75 14.37
N ILE A 21 -16.14 9.03 14.04
CA ILE A 21 -15.87 9.55 12.69
C ILE A 21 -14.35 9.59 12.50
N VAL A 22 -13.78 8.52 11.95
CA VAL A 22 -12.37 8.50 11.55
C VAL A 22 -12.30 9.14 10.17
N GLY A 23 -11.78 10.37 10.09
CA GLY A 23 -11.55 11.06 8.83
C GLY A 23 -10.70 10.23 7.86
N GLN A 24 -10.88 10.46 6.56
CA GLN A 24 -10.11 9.74 5.54
C GLN A 24 -8.61 10.03 5.69
N LYS A 25 -7.78 8.98 5.67
CA LYS A 25 -6.31 9.11 5.77
C LYS A 25 -5.74 9.89 4.59
N ARG A 26 -4.93 10.92 4.83
CA ARG A 26 -4.42 11.82 3.79
C ARG A 26 -3.41 11.09 2.87
N PRO A 27 -3.38 11.38 1.55
CA PRO A 27 -2.27 10.95 0.69
C PRO A 27 -0.98 11.69 1.08
N LEU A 28 0.18 11.08 0.83
CA LEU A 28 1.46 11.77 0.98
C LEU A 28 1.67 12.78 -0.17
N LEU A 29 2.34 13.88 0.10
CA LEU A 29 2.83 14.79 -0.92
C LEU A 29 4.12 14.24 -1.55
N PRO A 30 4.49 14.68 -2.78
CA PRO A 30 5.74 14.24 -3.41
C PRO A 30 6.98 14.48 -2.54
N LYS A 31 7.03 15.63 -1.84
CA LYS A 31 8.10 15.96 -0.88
C LYS A 31 8.16 14.98 0.30
N ASP A 32 7.01 14.52 0.79
CA ASP A 32 6.94 13.56 1.92
C ASP A 32 7.44 12.19 1.46
N VAL A 33 7.03 11.75 0.26
CA VAL A 33 7.50 10.48 -0.34
C VAL A 33 9.02 10.51 -0.53
N TRP A 34 9.55 11.62 -1.01
CA TRP A 34 11.00 11.80 -1.16
C TRP A 34 11.71 11.77 0.19
N ALA A 35 11.23 12.52 1.18
CA ALA A 35 11.85 12.56 2.51
C ALA A 35 11.85 11.19 3.20
N ILE A 36 10.77 10.40 3.07
CA ILE A 36 10.70 9.04 3.61
C ILE A 36 11.72 8.13 2.93
N ARG A 37 11.83 8.17 1.59
CA ARG A 37 12.83 7.37 0.84
C ARG A 37 14.24 7.66 1.33
N VAL A 38 14.60 8.94 1.39
CA VAL A 38 15.93 9.37 1.83
C VAL A 38 16.23 8.89 3.26
N ARG A 39 15.27 9.00 4.19
CA ARG A 39 15.47 8.49 5.56
C ARG A 39 15.66 6.97 5.60
N LEU A 40 14.91 6.21 4.80
CA LEU A 40 15.04 4.76 4.73
C LEU A 40 16.37 4.33 4.09
N GLU A 41 16.83 5.06 3.08
CA GLU A 41 18.12 4.86 2.42
C GLU A 41 19.30 5.13 3.37
N ILE A 42 19.31 6.30 4.04
CA ILE A 42 20.36 6.66 5.00
C ILE A 42 20.43 5.66 6.17
N ALA A 43 19.27 5.18 6.63
CA ALA A 43 19.19 4.19 7.70
C ALA A 43 19.45 2.74 7.22
N ASN A 44 19.80 2.54 5.95
CA ASN A 44 20.02 1.25 5.30
C ASN A 44 18.88 0.24 5.54
N ARG A 45 17.62 0.70 5.56
CA ARG A 45 16.45 -0.17 5.78
C ARG A 45 15.94 -0.72 4.45
N ILE A 46 16.72 -1.61 3.84
CA ILE A 46 16.50 -2.14 2.48
C ILE A 46 15.08 -2.70 2.31
N ARG A 47 14.63 -3.57 3.21
CA ARG A 47 13.27 -4.13 3.18
C ARG A 47 12.19 -3.06 3.25
N ASP A 48 12.34 -2.11 4.17
CA ASP A 48 11.34 -1.08 4.41
C ASP A 48 11.25 -0.13 3.21
N LEU A 49 12.37 0.22 2.58
CA LEU A 49 12.42 0.99 1.33
C LEU A 49 11.72 0.26 0.18
N ALA A 50 12.02 -1.03 -0.01
CA ALA A 50 11.38 -1.86 -1.02
C ALA A 50 9.85 -1.97 -0.81
N LEU A 51 9.43 -2.18 0.45
CA LEU A 51 8.01 -2.25 0.81
C LEU A 51 7.31 -0.92 0.61
N PHE A 52 7.93 0.19 1.02
CA PHE A 52 7.39 1.54 0.83
C PHE A 52 7.19 1.86 -0.66
N ASN A 53 8.22 1.64 -1.48
CA ASN A 53 8.16 1.86 -2.92
C ASN A 53 7.08 0.99 -3.58
N THR A 54 7.02 -0.29 -3.23
CA THR A 54 5.99 -1.21 -3.75
C THR A 54 4.58 -0.78 -3.32
N ALA A 55 4.40 -0.25 -2.10
CA ALA A 55 3.10 0.22 -1.63
C ALA A 55 2.56 1.40 -2.47
N ILE A 56 3.43 2.34 -2.84
CA ILE A 56 3.09 3.52 -3.67
C ILE A 56 2.82 3.12 -5.12
N ASP A 57 3.63 2.23 -5.68
CA ASP A 57 3.52 1.79 -7.08
C ASP A 57 2.39 0.80 -7.31
N SER A 58 2.12 -0.11 -6.37
CA SER A 58 1.06 -1.09 -6.56
C SER A 58 -0.33 -0.54 -6.23
N LYS A 59 -0.39 0.48 -5.36
CA LYS A 59 -1.64 1.00 -4.77
C LYS A 59 -2.51 -0.11 -4.20
N LEU A 60 -1.93 -1.20 -3.72
CA LEU A 60 -2.69 -2.33 -3.20
C LEU A 60 -3.27 -2.02 -1.82
N ARG A 61 -4.30 -2.78 -1.43
CA ARG A 61 -4.73 -2.76 -0.02
C ARG A 61 -3.63 -3.39 0.82
N GLY A 62 -3.54 -2.98 2.09
CA GLY A 62 -2.49 -3.49 2.97
C GLY A 62 -2.47 -5.01 3.08
N CYS A 63 -3.63 -5.68 3.07
CA CYS A 63 -3.69 -7.15 3.07
C CYS A 63 -3.13 -7.78 1.80
N ASP A 64 -3.43 -7.21 0.62
CA ASP A 64 -2.96 -7.71 -0.67
C ASP A 64 -1.45 -7.46 -0.85
N LEU A 65 -0.97 -6.31 -0.36
CA LEU A 65 0.44 -5.92 -0.42
C LEU A 65 1.32 -6.87 0.40
N VAL A 66 0.93 -7.14 1.66
CA VAL A 66 1.77 -7.96 2.56
C VAL A 66 1.78 -9.43 2.17
N SER A 67 0.79 -9.89 1.40
CA SER A 67 0.69 -11.27 0.91
C SER A 67 1.33 -11.47 -0.47
N LEU A 68 1.98 -10.46 -1.05
CA LEU A 68 2.68 -10.61 -2.34
C LEU A 68 3.73 -11.72 -2.26
N LYS A 69 3.76 -12.57 -3.29
CA LYS A 69 4.77 -13.60 -3.46
C LYS A 69 5.95 -13.07 -4.27
N VAL A 70 7.12 -13.68 -4.11
CA VAL A 70 8.29 -13.36 -4.94
C VAL A 70 7.98 -13.59 -6.41
N ALA A 71 7.30 -14.70 -6.74
CA ALA A 71 6.90 -15.04 -8.12
C ALA A 71 5.94 -14.03 -8.76
N ASP A 72 5.21 -13.23 -7.97
CA ASP A 72 4.34 -12.18 -8.50
C ASP A 72 5.16 -11.07 -9.15
N VAL A 73 6.31 -10.71 -8.56
CA VAL A 73 7.11 -9.54 -8.95
C VAL A 73 8.44 -9.88 -9.62
N PHE A 74 8.94 -11.11 -9.48
CA PHE A 74 10.24 -11.54 -9.99
C PHE A 74 10.09 -12.79 -10.87
N ALA A 75 10.72 -12.77 -12.05
CA ALA A 75 10.75 -13.91 -12.97
C ALA A 75 11.98 -13.80 -13.89
N ALA A 76 12.51 -14.93 -14.34
CA ALA A 76 13.64 -14.98 -15.27
C ALA A 76 14.86 -14.13 -14.83
N GLY A 77 15.16 -14.14 -13.53
CA GLY A 77 16.30 -13.41 -12.96
C GLY A 77 16.11 -11.90 -12.82
N GLN A 78 14.93 -11.36 -13.12
CA GLN A 78 14.67 -9.91 -13.10
C GLN A 78 13.34 -9.55 -12.41
N VAL A 79 13.29 -8.34 -11.85
CA VAL A 79 12.04 -7.76 -11.33
C VAL A 79 11.20 -7.30 -12.53
N LYS A 80 9.95 -7.77 -12.60
CA LYS A 80 9.01 -7.46 -13.69
C LYS A 80 8.72 -5.96 -13.74
N GLU A 81 8.49 -5.42 -14.93
CA GLU A 81 8.08 -4.02 -15.08
C GLU A 81 6.60 -3.79 -14.75
N ARG A 82 5.78 -4.82 -14.93
CA ARG A 82 4.35 -4.81 -14.63
C ARG A 82 3.98 -6.17 -14.06
N THR A 83 3.04 -6.18 -13.13
CA THR A 83 2.46 -7.42 -12.61
C THR A 83 0.95 -7.28 -12.47
N SER A 84 0.28 -8.41 -12.30
CA SER A 84 -1.16 -8.51 -12.09
C SER A 84 -1.42 -9.41 -10.90
N ILE A 85 -2.22 -8.93 -9.94
CA ILE A 85 -2.60 -9.73 -8.77
C ILE A 85 -4.11 -9.73 -8.57
N ASN A 86 -4.64 -10.83 -8.06
CA ASN A 86 -6.05 -10.91 -7.68
C ASN A 86 -6.26 -10.28 -6.30
N GLN A 87 -7.07 -9.23 -6.23
CA GLN A 87 -7.36 -8.57 -4.95
C GLN A 87 -8.21 -9.47 -4.05
N SER A 88 -7.87 -9.53 -2.76
CA SER A 88 -8.57 -10.38 -1.79
C SER A 88 -10.03 -9.99 -1.63
N LYS A 89 -10.34 -8.68 -1.63
CA LYS A 89 -11.69 -8.16 -1.38
C LYS A 89 -12.64 -8.34 -2.55
N THR A 90 -12.19 -8.04 -3.76
CA THR A 90 -13.04 -8.01 -4.97
C THR A 90 -12.89 -9.27 -5.80
N ARG A 91 -11.85 -10.07 -5.56
CA ARG A 91 -11.47 -11.24 -6.38
C ARG A 91 -11.22 -10.91 -7.84
N GLN A 92 -10.95 -9.64 -8.13
CA GLN A 92 -10.65 -9.15 -9.48
C GLN A 92 -9.15 -8.95 -9.64
N PRO A 93 -8.60 -9.23 -10.85
CA PRO A 93 -7.21 -8.90 -11.15
C PRO A 93 -7.02 -7.39 -11.20
N VAL A 94 -5.92 -6.92 -10.64
CA VAL A 94 -5.44 -5.54 -10.78
C VAL A 94 -4.01 -5.57 -11.27
N ARG A 95 -3.80 -4.92 -12.41
CA ARG A 95 -2.49 -4.72 -13.03
C ARG A 95 -1.89 -3.40 -12.57
N PHE A 96 -0.61 -3.42 -12.25
CA PHE A 96 0.13 -2.21 -11.88
C PHE A 96 1.57 -2.26 -12.40
N GLU A 97 2.15 -1.08 -12.55
CA GLU A 97 3.55 -0.84 -12.88
C GLU A 97 4.45 -0.97 -11.65
N ILE A 98 5.64 -1.52 -11.86
CA ILE A 98 6.75 -1.47 -10.90
C ILE A 98 7.79 -0.54 -11.52
N THR A 99 7.86 0.69 -11.01
CA THR A 99 8.78 1.69 -11.57
C THR A 99 10.24 1.31 -11.36
N GLU A 100 11.14 1.89 -12.14
CA GLU A 100 12.57 1.58 -12.08
C GLU A 100 13.17 1.73 -10.66
N GLY A 101 12.80 2.78 -9.93
CA GLY A 101 13.21 2.96 -8.53
C GLY A 101 12.74 1.82 -7.63
N THR A 102 11.49 1.37 -7.80
CA THR A 102 10.92 0.24 -7.05
C THR A 102 11.62 -1.07 -7.43
N ARG A 103 11.87 -1.30 -8.72
CA ARG A 103 12.59 -2.49 -9.21
C ARG A 103 13.98 -2.61 -8.58
N ARG A 104 14.75 -1.52 -8.54
CA ARG A 104 16.07 -1.50 -7.87
C ARG A 104 15.96 -1.82 -6.39
N SER A 105 14.99 -1.24 -5.68
CA SER A 105 14.80 -1.54 -4.24
C SER A 105 14.37 -2.98 -3.97
N ILE A 106 13.50 -3.55 -4.82
CA ILE A 106 13.10 -4.96 -4.72
C ILE A 106 14.30 -5.87 -5.03
N ALA A 107 15.07 -5.59 -6.08
CA ALA A 107 16.25 -6.36 -6.43
C ALA A 107 17.27 -6.39 -5.29
N ALA A 108 17.54 -5.24 -4.66
CA ALA A 108 18.41 -5.16 -3.49
C ALA A 108 17.85 -5.96 -2.30
N TRP A 109 16.54 -5.89 -2.05
CA TRP A 109 15.90 -6.68 -1.00
C TRP A 109 15.98 -8.19 -1.25
N LEU A 110 15.85 -8.64 -2.50
CA LEU A 110 15.94 -10.05 -2.86
C LEU A 110 17.34 -10.66 -2.64
N GLN A 111 18.38 -9.83 -2.49
CA GLN A 111 19.74 -10.29 -2.15
C GLN A 111 19.96 -10.45 -0.63
N ASP A 112 19.01 -10.02 0.21
CA ASP A 112 19.15 -10.14 1.66
C ASP A 112 19.06 -11.61 2.11
N PRO A 113 19.91 -12.08 3.04
CA PRO A 113 19.86 -13.45 3.55
C PRO A 113 18.48 -13.89 4.08
N ALA A 114 17.66 -12.95 4.55
CA ALA A 114 16.30 -13.23 5.00
C ALA A 114 15.35 -13.68 3.88
N MET A 115 15.74 -13.53 2.61
CA MET A 115 14.96 -13.95 1.45
C MET A 115 15.29 -15.38 0.98
N ILE A 116 16.33 -16.01 1.52
CA ILE A 116 16.69 -17.39 1.18
C ILE A 116 15.51 -18.32 1.52
N GLY A 117 15.00 -19.03 0.51
CA GLY A 117 13.87 -19.95 0.65
C GLY A 117 12.51 -19.29 0.92
N SER A 118 12.42 -17.95 0.87
CA SER A 118 11.18 -17.23 1.13
C SER A 118 10.23 -17.26 -0.06
N GLU A 119 9.01 -17.78 0.14
CA GLU A 119 7.94 -17.72 -0.87
C GLU A 119 7.36 -16.29 -0.99
N TYR A 120 7.26 -15.59 0.14
CA TYR A 120 6.63 -14.27 0.24
C TYR A 120 7.66 -13.16 0.07
N LEU A 121 7.27 -12.08 -0.59
CA LEU A 121 8.12 -10.92 -0.78
C LEU A 121 8.43 -10.21 0.54
N TRP A 122 7.56 -10.35 1.55
CA TRP A 122 7.68 -9.68 2.85
C TRP A 122 7.65 -10.70 4.00
N PRO A 123 8.70 -11.52 4.18
CA PRO A 123 8.71 -12.58 5.18
C PRO A 123 8.49 -12.05 6.60
N GLY A 124 7.75 -12.84 7.39
CA GLY A 124 7.63 -12.65 8.83
C GLY A 124 8.90 -13.08 9.56
N ARG A 125 9.03 -12.71 10.84
CA ARG A 125 10.14 -13.16 11.70
C ARG A 125 9.88 -14.53 12.36
N PHE A 126 8.67 -15.05 12.26
CA PHE A 126 8.22 -16.25 12.95
C PHE A 126 7.78 -17.29 11.93
N HIS A 127 8.26 -18.53 12.06
CA HIS A 127 8.02 -19.62 11.13
C HIS A 127 6.52 -19.90 10.89
N GLU A 128 5.66 -19.68 11.88
CA GLU A 128 4.19 -19.85 11.75
C GLU A 128 3.51 -18.76 10.90
N ARG A 129 4.20 -17.65 10.59
CA ARG A 129 3.68 -16.54 9.80
C ARG A 129 4.61 -16.24 8.64
N LEU A 130 4.25 -16.80 7.49
CA LEU A 130 5.04 -16.73 6.26
C LEU A 130 5.30 -15.31 5.77
N HIS A 131 4.47 -14.33 6.14
CA HIS A 131 4.66 -12.93 5.79
C HIS A 131 4.28 -11.98 6.94
N ILE A 132 4.70 -10.71 6.83
CA ILE A 132 4.33 -9.68 7.80
C ILE A 132 2.81 -9.50 7.86
N SER A 133 2.27 -9.27 9.06
CA SER A 133 0.85 -8.96 9.20
C SER A 133 0.53 -7.53 8.74
N THR A 134 -0.72 -7.28 8.34
CA THR A 134 -1.23 -5.93 8.06
C THR A 134 -1.06 -4.97 9.25
N ARG A 135 -1.10 -5.49 10.49
CA ARG A 135 -0.83 -4.69 11.71
C ARG A 135 0.62 -4.27 11.79
N GLN A 136 1.56 -5.14 11.43
CA GLN A 136 2.98 -4.81 11.38
C GLN A 136 3.25 -3.80 10.26
N TYR A 137 2.65 -3.98 9.09
CA TYR A 137 2.73 -2.99 8.02
C TYR A 137 2.17 -1.62 8.46
N ALA A 138 1.03 -1.58 9.16
CA ALA A 138 0.49 -0.33 9.70
C ALA A 138 1.41 0.35 10.72
N ARG A 139 2.19 -0.43 11.50
CA ARG A 139 3.23 0.11 12.38
C ARG A 139 4.39 0.71 11.58
N LEU A 140 4.90 0.00 10.57
CA LEU A 140 5.95 0.52 9.70
C LEU A 140 5.53 1.85 9.04
N VAL A 141 4.32 1.93 8.51
CA VAL A 141 3.80 3.18 7.93
C VAL A 141 3.76 4.31 8.96
N ARG A 142 3.36 4.02 10.20
CA ARG A 142 3.38 5.02 11.28
C ARG A 142 4.80 5.51 11.54
N ASP A 143 5.77 4.59 11.62
CA ASP A 143 7.17 4.91 11.89
C ASP A 143 7.77 5.76 10.76
N TRP A 144 7.49 5.40 9.51
CA TRP A 144 7.94 6.15 8.33
C TRP A 144 7.41 7.57 8.29
N VAL A 145 6.14 7.78 8.65
CA VAL A 145 5.48 9.09 8.70
C VAL A 145 5.98 9.92 9.89
N THR A 146 6.28 9.27 11.02
CA THR A 146 6.77 9.96 12.23
C THR A 146 8.21 10.43 12.06
N SER A 147 9.08 9.57 11.50
CA SER A 147 10.30 10.05 10.83
C SER A 147 9.84 11.05 9.77
N VAL A 148 10.44 12.16 9.42
CA VAL A 148 9.84 13.21 8.54
C VAL A 148 8.79 14.11 9.20
N GLY A 149 8.36 13.83 10.43
CA GLY A 149 7.65 14.79 11.27
C GLY A 149 6.18 15.01 10.93
N LEU A 150 5.54 14.07 10.23
CA LEU A 150 4.12 14.13 9.93
C LEU A 150 3.28 13.56 11.08
N GLU A 151 2.09 14.14 11.28
CA GLU A 151 1.15 13.72 12.33
C GLU A 151 0.60 12.30 12.06
N PRO A 152 0.98 11.26 12.84
CA PRO A 152 0.71 9.88 12.45
C PRO A 152 -0.77 9.50 12.49
N SER A 153 -1.60 10.24 13.23
CA SER A 153 -3.06 10.04 13.22
C SER A 153 -3.70 10.40 11.88
N ALA A 154 -3.09 11.24 11.05
CA ALA A 154 -3.60 11.61 9.73
C ALA A 154 -3.25 10.59 8.63
N TYR A 155 -2.27 9.71 8.87
CA TYR A 155 -1.75 8.77 7.87
C TYR A 155 -1.96 7.30 8.27
N GLY A 156 -1.82 6.39 7.31
CA GLY A 156 -1.94 4.95 7.52
C GLY A 156 -1.76 4.15 6.23
N THR A 157 -2.07 2.85 6.27
CA THR A 157 -1.90 1.96 5.10
C THR A 157 -2.68 2.43 3.87
N HIS A 158 -3.85 3.04 4.07
CA HIS A 158 -4.61 3.67 2.99
C HIS A 158 -3.95 4.92 2.41
N SER A 159 -3.13 5.66 3.17
CA SER A 159 -2.34 6.79 2.63
C SER A 159 -1.42 6.33 1.53
N MET A 160 -0.71 5.19 1.71
CA MET A 160 0.18 4.64 0.67
C MET A 160 -0.61 4.38 -0.62
N ARG A 161 -1.76 3.70 -0.50
CA ARG A 161 -2.66 3.41 -1.62
C ARG A 161 -3.21 4.67 -2.30
N ARG A 162 -3.52 5.72 -1.53
CA ARG A 162 -4.06 7.00 -2.05
C ARG A 162 -3.01 7.88 -2.71
N THR A 163 -1.74 7.71 -2.38
CA THR A 163 -0.69 8.68 -2.73
C THR A 163 -0.55 8.84 -4.24
N LYS A 164 -0.24 7.77 -4.97
CA LYS A 164 -0.01 7.89 -6.42
C LYS A 164 -1.28 8.22 -7.19
N VAL A 165 -2.41 7.63 -6.84
CA VAL A 165 -3.69 7.88 -7.55
C VAL A 165 -4.23 9.29 -7.34
N ALA A 166 -4.02 9.91 -6.17
CA ALA A 166 -4.37 11.31 -5.96
C ALA A 166 -3.52 12.23 -6.85
N GLN A 167 -2.24 11.93 -7.04
CA GLN A 167 -1.38 12.67 -7.97
C GLN A 167 -1.80 12.48 -9.44
N ILE A 168 -2.17 11.26 -9.83
CA ILE A 168 -2.68 10.99 -11.19
C ILE A 168 -3.96 11.79 -11.44
N TYR A 169 -4.90 11.78 -10.49
CA TYR A 169 -6.15 12.52 -10.63
C TYR A 169 -5.90 14.03 -10.77
N ARG A 170 -5.13 14.62 -9.86
CA ARG A 170 -4.79 16.06 -9.91
C ARG A 170 -4.15 16.49 -11.22
N LYS A 171 -3.37 15.61 -11.85
CA LYS A 171 -2.68 15.91 -13.12
C LYS A 171 -3.55 15.71 -14.36
N THR A 172 -4.60 14.89 -14.29
CA THR A 172 -5.28 14.39 -15.49
C THR A 172 -6.79 14.54 -15.48
N GLY A 173 -7.40 14.77 -14.32
CA GLY A 173 -8.87 14.71 -14.15
C GLY A 173 -9.49 13.34 -14.41
N ASN A 174 -8.71 12.31 -14.78
CA ASN A 174 -9.25 11.06 -15.31
C ASN A 174 -9.65 10.07 -14.20
N LEU A 175 -10.90 10.16 -13.74
CA LEU A 175 -11.47 9.27 -12.73
C LEU A 175 -11.51 7.81 -13.16
N ARG A 176 -11.74 7.55 -14.46
CA ARG A 176 -11.81 6.18 -14.99
C ARG A 176 -10.45 5.49 -14.90
N ALA A 177 -9.37 6.18 -15.22
CA ALA A 177 -8.01 5.66 -15.06
C ALA A 177 -7.72 5.31 -13.59
N VAL A 178 -8.09 6.19 -12.65
CA VAL A 178 -7.91 5.91 -11.22
C VAL A 178 -8.76 4.72 -10.75
N GLN A 179 -10.01 4.60 -11.22
CA GLN A 179 -10.88 3.47 -10.90
C GLN A 179 -10.23 2.14 -11.29
N LEU A 180 -9.66 2.05 -12.50
CA LEU A 180 -8.99 0.85 -13.01
C LEU A 180 -7.75 0.51 -12.18
N LEU A 181 -6.90 1.51 -11.88
CA LEU A 181 -5.69 1.34 -11.07
C LEU A 181 -5.99 0.90 -9.62
N LEU A 182 -7.15 1.28 -9.08
CA LEU A 182 -7.59 0.84 -7.76
C LEU A 182 -8.32 -0.51 -7.79
N GLY A 183 -8.83 -0.95 -8.94
CA GLY A 183 -9.73 -2.10 -9.04
C GLY A 183 -11.07 -1.87 -8.34
N HIS A 184 -11.62 -0.67 -8.44
CA HIS A 184 -12.95 -0.36 -7.91
C HIS A 184 -14.03 -0.75 -8.91
N THR A 185 -15.03 -1.50 -8.46
CA THR A 185 -16.15 -1.94 -9.32
C THR A 185 -17.12 -0.81 -9.66
N LYS A 186 -17.38 0.09 -8.70
CA LYS A 186 -18.30 1.23 -8.86
C LYS A 186 -17.53 2.54 -8.93
N MET A 187 -17.95 3.44 -9.82
CA MET A 187 -17.33 4.78 -9.95
C MET A 187 -17.49 5.61 -8.67
N ASP A 188 -18.65 5.54 -8.01
CA ASP A 188 -18.92 6.23 -6.73
C ASP A 188 -17.90 5.89 -5.65
N SER A 189 -17.37 4.66 -5.66
CA SER A 189 -16.32 4.26 -4.72
C SER A 189 -15.04 5.05 -4.97
N THR A 190 -14.71 5.37 -6.22
CA THR A 190 -13.54 6.17 -6.59
C THR A 190 -13.75 7.65 -6.27
N VAL A 191 -14.93 8.20 -6.59
CA VAL A 191 -15.31 9.59 -6.23
C VAL A 191 -15.17 9.80 -4.73
N ARG A 192 -15.79 8.95 -3.92
CA ARG A 192 -15.69 9.00 -2.45
C ARG A 192 -14.26 8.77 -1.94
N TYR A 193 -13.47 7.95 -2.62
CA TYR A 193 -12.10 7.61 -2.21
C TYR A 193 -11.09 8.73 -2.49
N LEU A 194 -11.30 9.51 -3.55
CA LEU A 194 -10.50 10.69 -3.84
C LEU A 194 -11.01 11.90 -3.06
N GLY A 195 -12.31 11.95 -2.74
CA GLY A 195 -12.94 13.13 -2.17
C GLY A 195 -13.05 14.22 -3.22
N VAL A 196 -13.53 13.85 -4.41
CA VAL A 196 -13.76 14.80 -5.51
C VAL A 196 -14.93 15.69 -5.12
N GLU A 197 -14.68 16.99 -5.02
CA GLU A 197 -15.68 18.00 -4.65
C GLU A 197 -16.02 18.89 -5.87
N LEU A 198 -17.06 19.73 -5.73
CA LEU A 198 -17.45 20.69 -6.77
C LEU A 198 -16.29 21.64 -7.16
N GLU A 199 -15.47 22.00 -6.19
CA GLU A 199 -14.31 22.90 -6.38
C GLU A 199 -13.24 22.27 -7.29
N ASP A 200 -13.06 20.94 -7.24
CA ASP A 200 -12.18 20.22 -8.18
C ASP A 200 -12.72 20.30 -9.62
N ALA A 201 -14.05 20.25 -9.78
CA ALA A 201 -14.68 20.36 -11.10
C ALA A 201 -14.54 21.77 -11.68
N LEU A 202 -14.69 22.81 -10.85
CA LEU A 202 -14.49 24.21 -11.25
C LEU A 202 -13.05 24.47 -11.67
N ALA A 203 -12.06 24.02 -10.89
CA ALA A 203 -10.64 24.17 -11.24
C ALA A 203 -10.27 23.47 -12.57
N ILE A 204 -10.88 22.31 -12.86
CA ILE A 204 -10.70 21.64 -14.16
C ILE A 204 -11.32 22.46 -15.30
N SER A 205 -12.50 23.06 -15.07
CA SER A 205 -13.17 23.90 -16.06
C SER A 205 -12.39 25.18 -16.34
N GLU A 206 -11.87 25.85 -15.32
CA GLU A 206 -11.05 27.07 -15.44
C GLU A 206 -9.76 26.83 -16.22
N ALA A 207 -9.16 25.64 -16.09
CA ALA A 207 -7.93 25.28 -16.81
C ALA A 207 -8.15 25.08 -18.32
N VAL A 208 -9.40 25.02 -18.78
CA VAL A 208 -9.76 24.92 -20.19
C VAL A 208 -10.35 26.25 -20.64
N GLU A 209 -9.49 27.19 -21.02
CA GLU A 209 -9.92 28.37 -21.77
C GLU A 209 -10.31 27.94 -23.20
N MET A 210 -11.48 28.37 -23.66
CA MET A 210 -11.92 28.23 -25.05
C MET A 210 -11.84 29.58 -25.76
#